data_AF-A0A7W9SYI6-F1
#
_entry.id   AF-A0A7W9SYI6-F1
#
_cell.length_a   1.000
_cell.length_b   1.000
_cell.length_c   1.000
_cell.angle_alpha   90.00
_cell.angle_beta   90.00
_cell.angle_gamma   90.00
#
_symmetry.space_group_name_H-M   'P 1'
#
loop_
_entity.id
_entity.type
_entity.pdbx_description
1 polymer ?
#
loop_
_entity_poly.entity_id
_entity_poly.type
_entity_poly.pdbx_seq_one_letter_code
_entity_poly.pdbx_strand_id
1 'polypeptide(L)'
;MPFATGYVLSPGRATVSQRPYAVQAEPAIFETSFFPDTQISQDSLQFTLYAHFLGNLPVPSGRIVAADPVSLHSQTQPFTTLFPRGRFPVELAMARFNGDERVAFARILFSAAPVVSWEPALLPGQKPLPLRSKEYYGYPVDGGMALFMDAASVEPLNRYLADPAASENLMITSFRLDAESPSPGFLYAMPPDTVAAFSTGFGDGSYATYVGLDAQRRPCRLLTDFQVISW
;
A
#
# COMPACT_ATOMS: atom_id res chain seq x y z
N MET A 1 -10.68 -5.51 30.06
CA MET A 1 -9.21 -5.66 30.09
C MET A 1 -8.63 -4.44 29.39
N PRO A 2 -7.53 -3.84 29.87
CA PRO A 2 -6.85 -2.80 29.09
C PRO A 2 -6.47 -3.42 27.75
N PHE A 3 -6.77 -2.74 26.64
CA PHE A 3 -6.35 -3.18 25.32
C PHE A 3 -4.82 -3.29 25.31
N ALA A 4 -4.27 -4.37 24.74
CA ALA A 4 -2.83 -4.47 24.54
C ALA A 4 -2.40 -3.31 23.63
N THR A 5 -1.42 -2.52 24.07
CA THR A 5 -0.89 -1.40 23.29
C THR A 5 -0.27 -1.94 22.00
N GLY A 6 -0.66 -1.37 20.86
CA GLY A 6 -0.08 -1.72 19.56
C GLY A 6 1.38 -1.26 19.45
N TYR A 7 2.13 -1.91 18.58
CA TYR A 7 3.56 -1.64 18.41
C TYR A 7 4.03 -1.88 16.97
N VAL A 8 5.12 -1.21 16.59
CA VAL A 8 5.75 -1.38 15.28
C VAL A 8 6.53 -2.69 15.24
N LEU A 9 6.27 -3.50 14.22
CA LEU A 9 7.02 -4.73 13.96
C LEU A 9 8.33 -4.45 13.25
N SER A 10 9.37 -5.23 13.58
CA SER A 10 10.55 -5.32 12.72
C SER A 10 10.17 -5.96 11.38
N PRO A 11 10.67 -5.46 10.23
CA PRO A 11 10.28 -5.97 8.91
C PRO A 11 10.54 -7.48 8.70
N GLY A 12 11.61 -8.00 9.33
CA GLY A 12 12.04 -9.39 9.16
C GLY A 12 12.59 -9.64 7.74
N ARG A 13 12.41 -10.87 7.23
CA ARG A 13 12.80 -11.25 5.86
C ARG A 13 11.56 -11.36 4.98
N ALA A 14 11.62 -10.82 3.78
CA ALA A 14 10.54 -10.95 2.80
C ALA A 14 10.23 -12.43 2.49
N THR A 15 8.96 -12.80 2.59
CA THR A 15 8.45 -14.16 2.29
C THR A 15 8.42 -14.47 0.79
N VAL A 16 8.31 -13.42 -0.02
CA VAL A 16 8.42 -13.43 -1.47
C VAL A 16 9.45 -12.38 -1.86
N SER A 17 10.25 -12.64 -2.88
CA SER A 17 11.17 -11.65 -3.44
C SER A 17 11.06 -11.70 -4.95
N GLN A 18 11.02 -10.55 -5.60
CA GLN A 18 10.93 -10.45 -7.04
C GLN A 18 12.23 -9.87 -7.58
N ARG A 19 12.84 -10.58 -8.55
CA ARG A 19 13.96 -10.04 -9.31
C ARG A 19 13.42 -9.18 -10.47
N PRO A 20 14.14 -8.14 -10.91
CA PRO A 20 13.79 -7.40 -12.12
C PRO A 20 13.58 -8.36 -13.30
N TYR A 21 12.60 -8.05 -14.12
CA TYR A 21 12.25 -8.80 -15.32
C TYR A 21 11.88 -7.83 -16.45
N ALA A 22 11.80 -8.32 -17.68
CA ALA A 22 11.32 -7.51 -18.80
C ALA A 22 9.81 -7.23 -18.65
N VAL A 23 9.45 -6.04 -18.18
CA VAL A 23 8.05 -5.65 -17.95
C VAL A 23 7.36 -5.50 -19.29
N GLN A 24 6.27 -6.23 -19.48
CA GLN A 24 5.41 -6.15 -20.67
C GLN A 24 4.04 -5.53 -20.35
N ALA A 25 3.67 -5.48 -19.07
CA ALA A 25 2.40 -4.90 -18.62
C ALA A 25 2.48 -3.37 -18.60
N GLU A 26 1.39 -2.72 -18.99
CA GLU A 26 1.23 -1.27 -18.94
C GLU A 26 0.31 -0.86 -17.76
N PRO A 27 0.61 0.23 -17.03
CA PRO A 27 1.81 1.05 -17.17
C PRO A 27 3.05 0.35 -16.61
N ALA A 28 4.17 0.44 -17.32
CA ALA A 28 5.40 -0.22 -16.90
C ALA A 28 5.91 0.26 -15.53
N ILE A 29 5.64 1.53 -15.19
CA ILE A 29 6.11 2.18 -13.95
C ILE A 29 5.59 1.50 -12.68
N PHE A 30 4.46 0.80 -12.74
CA PHE A 30 3.92 0.05 -11.59
C PHE A 30 4.84 -1.09 -11.15
N GLU A 31 5.63 -1.66 -12.07
CA GLU A 31 6.63 -2.67 -11.71
C GLU A 31 8.04 -2.07 -11.64
N THR A 32 8.43 -1.25 -12.64
CA THR A 32 9.81 -0.75 -12.68
C THR A 32 10.14 0.17 -11.51
N SER A 33 9.16 0.85 -10.91
CA SER A 33 9.39 1.67 -9.69
C SER A 33 9.96 0.88 -8.49
N PHE A 34 9.88 -0.45 -8.51
CA PHE A 34 10.45 -1.34 -7.50
C PHE A 34 11.77 -2.00 -7.93
N PHE A 35 12.27 -1.70 -9.13
CA PHE A 35 13.51 -2.24 -9.66
C PHE A 35 14.68 -1.31 -9.32
N PRO A 36 15.90 -1.84 -9.13
CA PRO A 36 17.07 -1.04 -8.87
C PRO A 36 17.34 -0.06 -10.03
N ASP A 37 17.93 1.08 -9.70
CA ASP A 37 18.41 2.09 -10.65
C ASP A 37 17.34 2.69 -11.58
N THR A 38 16.06 2.58 -11.20
CA THR A 38 14.99 3.18 -11.99
C THR A 38 15.03 4.70 -11.87
N GLN A 39 15.21 5.35 -13.00
CA GLN A 39 15.17 6.80 -13.12
C GLN A 39 14.10 7.21 -14.10
N ILE A 40 13.40 8.29 -13.77
CA ILE A 40 12.40 8.89 -14.65
C ILE A 40 12.59 10.39 -14.68
N SER A 41 12.14 11.01 -15.76
CA SER A 41 12.10 12.47 -15.89
C SER A 41 10.69 12.90 -16.25
N GLN A 42 10.10 13.78 -15.44
CA GLN A 42 8.79 14.41 -15.70
C GLN A 42 8.83 15.85 -15.19
N ASP A 43 8.18 16.78 -15.89
CA ASP A 43 8.08 18.20 -15.51
C ASP A 43 9.43 18.87 -15.14
N SER A 44 10.49 18.54 -15.88
CA SER A 44 11.88 18.98 -15.63
C SER A 44 12.52 18.48 -14.32
N LEU A 45 11.82 17.63 -13.56
CA LEU A 45 12.35 16.94 -12.40
C LEU A 45 12.89 15.56 -12.79
N GLN A 46 14.00 15.17 -12.16
CA GLN A 46 14.53 13.81 -12.22
C GLN A 46 14.20 13.09 -10.91
N PHE A 47 13.56 11.92 -11.02
CA PHE A 47 13.28 11.07 -9.88
C PHE A 47 14.13 9.82 -9.96
N THR A 48 14.72 9.46 -8.82
CA THR A 48 15.28 8.12 -8.61
C THR A 48 14.30 7.32 -7.78
N LEU A 49 13.86 6.18 -8.31
CA LEU A 49 12.92 5.27 -7.65
C LEU A 49 13.67 4.11 -7.01
N TYR A 50 13.29 3.75 -5.78
CA TYR A 50 13.83 2.58 -5.09
C TYR A 50 12.80 1.92 -4.19
N ALA A 51 12.90 0.59 -4.04
CA ALA A 51 11.99 -0.17 -3.18
C ALA A 51 12.40 -0.08 -1.70
N HIS A 52 11.42 0.14 -0.83
CA HIS A 52 11.55 0.10 0.62
C HIS A 52 10.61 -0.98 1.19
N PHE A 53 11.18 -2.01 1.81
CA PHE A 53 10.43 -3.15 2.35
C PHE A 53 9.94 -2.88 3.78
N LEU A 54 8.63 -2.95 4.01
CA LEU A 54 8.02 -2.70 5.32
C LEU A 54 7.92 -3.93 6.21
N GLY A 55 7.77 -5.11 5.62
CA GLY A 55 7.52 -6.34 6.34
C GLY A 55 6.50 -7.24 5.65
N ASN A 56 6.10 -8.33 6.31
CA ASN A 56 5.13 -9.28 5.78
C ASN A 56 3.74 -9.14 6.43
N LEU A 57 2.78 -8.60 5.68
CA LEU A 57 1.38 -8.43 6.09
C LEU A 57 0.67 -9.79 6.11
N PRO A 58 0.01 -10.17 7.22
CA PRO A 58 -0.86 -11.34 7.25
C PRO A 58 -2.14 -11.10 6.45
N VAL A 59 -2.50 -12.06 5.61
CA VAL A 59 -3.69 -12.06 4.75
C VAL A 59 -4.44 -13.38 4.96
N PRO A 60 -5.08 -13.58 6.13
CA PRO A 60 -5.74 -14.83 6.47
C PRO A 60 -7.03 -15.08 5.68
N SER A 61 -7.76 -14.06 5.22
CA SER A 61 -9.01 -14.25 4.46
C SER A 61 -8.81 -14.18 2.95
N GLY A 62 -7.74 -13.53 2.49
CA GLY A 62 -7.52 -13.23 1.07
C GLY A 62 -8.28 -12.00 0.60
N ARG A 63 -9.03 -11.32 1.47
CA ARG A 63 -9.79 -10.11 1.15
C ARG A 63 -9.02 -8.92 1.69
N ILE A 64 -8.60 -8.00 0.82
CA ILE A 64 -7.78 -6.85 1.21
C ILE A 64 -8.62 -5.56 1.20
N VAL A 65 -8.34 -4.70 2.16
CA VAL A 65 -8.83 -3.32 2.25
C VAL A 65 -7.65 -2.36 2.10
N ALA A 66 -7.86 -1.29 1.32
CA ALA A 66 -7.05 -0.08 1.37
C ALA A 66 -7.91 1.07 1.91
N ALA A 67 -7.38 1.83 2.86
CA ALA A 67 -8.12 2.92 3.50
C ALA A 67 -7.15 3.92 4.16
N ASP A 68 -7.67 5.05 4.61
CA ASP A 68 -7.02 5.94 5.57
C ASP A 68 -7.55 5.57 6.99
N PRO A 69 -6.73 5.59 8.06
CA PRO A 69 -7.26 5.37 9.42
C PRO A 69 -8.38 6.34 9.83
N VAL A 70 -8.38 7.58 9.35
CA VAL A 70 -9.40 8.62 9.60
C VAL A 70 -10.71 8.27 8.89
N SER A 71 -10.63 7.70 7.68
CA SER A 71 -11.80 7.30 6.89
C SER A 71 -12.22 5.84 7.13
N LEU A 72 -11.53 5.11 8.00
CA LEU A 72 -11.86 3.73 8.33
C LEU A 72 -13.13 3.65 9.17
N HIS A 73 -14.05 2.78 8.78
CA HIS A 73 -15.28 2.52 9.54
C HIS A 73 -15.75 1.08 9.35
N SER A 74 -16.74 0.63 10.13
CA SER A 74 -17.20 -0.78 10.13
C SER A 74 -17.83 -1.23 8.80
N GLN A 75 -18.15 -0.29 7.92
CA GLN A 75 -18.68 -0.57 6.58
C GLN A 75 -17.61 -0.46 5.47
N THR A 76 -16.35 -0.20 5.81
CA THR A 76 -15.26 -0.20 4.83
C THR A 76 -15.18 -1.57 4.16
N GLN A 77 -15.38 -1.58 2.84
CA GLN A 77 -15.47 -2.83 2.07
C GLN A 77 -14.11 -3.24 1.53
N PRO A 78 -13.81 -4.55 1.50
CA PRO A 78 -12.64 -5.04 0.77
C PRO A 78 -12.87 -4.99 -0.74
N PHE A 79 -11.77 -5.00 -1.47
CA PHE A 79 -11.80 -5.23 -2.91
C PHE A 79 -12.49 -6.56 -3.24
N THR A 80 -13.11 -6.61 -4.42
CA THR A 80 -13.83 -7.78 -4.93
C THR A 80 -12.88 -8.92 -5.33
N THR A 81 -11.63 -8.60 -5.69
CA THR A 81 -10.57 -9.57 -5.98
C THR A 81 -10.20 -10.37 -4.74
N LEU A 82 -10.13 -11.70 -4.89
CA LEU A 82 -9.61 -12.60 -3.87
C LEU A 82 -8.12 -12.84 -4.09
N PHE A 83 -7.31 -12.45 -3.11
CA PHE A 83 -5.86 -12.59 -3.11
C PHE A 83 -5.41 -13.90 -2.45
N PRO A 84 -4.18 -14.36 -2.73
CA PRO A 84 -3.59 -15.48 -2.01
C PRO A 84 -3.62 -15.29 -0.49
N ARG A 85 -3.83 -16.38 0.24
CA ARG A 85 -3.84 -16.40 1.72
C ARG A 85 -2.45 -16.73 2.24
N GLY A 86 -1.99 -16.03 3.29
CA GLY A 86 -0.63 -16.22 3.81
C GLY A 86 -0.07 -14.99 4.50
N ARG A 87 1.24 -14.79 4.40
CA ARG A 87 1.93 -13.55 4.80
C ARG A 87 2.73 -13.06 3.61
N PHE A 88 2.55 -11.81 3.22
CA PHE A 88 3.12 -11.28 1.96
C PHE A 88 3.88 -9.98 2.18
N PRO A 89 5.00 -9.76 1.46
CA PRO A 89 5.76 -8.52 1.55
C PRO A 89 4.90 -7.32 1.17
N VAL A 90 5.01 -6.26 1.97
CA VAL A 90 4.59 -4.92 1.61
C VAL A 90 5.82 -4.10 1.29
N GLU A 91 5.81 -3.46 0.12
CA GLU A 91 6.91 -2.65 -0.39
C GLU A 91 6.39 -1.28 -0.80
N LEU A 92 7.18 -0.24 -0.54
CA LEU A 92 6.96 1.11 -1.01
C LEU A 92 7.95 1.41 -2.13
N ALA A 93 7.49 2.02 -3.22
CA ALA A 93 8.37 2.66 -4.18
C ALA A 93 8.60 4.10 -3.72
N MET A 94 9.80 4.37 -3.22
CA MET A 94 10.25 5.70 -2.80
C MET A 94 10.74 6.48 -4.01
N ALA A 95 10.27 7.71 -4.17
CA ALA A 95 10.71 8.63 -5.20
C ALA A 95 11.55 9.75 -4.60
N ARG A 96 12.84 9.77 -4.93
CA ARG A 96 13.80 10.80 -4.49
C ARG A 96 13.99 11.84 -5.60
N PHE A 97 13.84 13.12 -5.26
CA PHE A 97 14.02 14.25 -6.17
C PHE A 97 14.30 15.54 -5.39
N ASN A 98 15.18 16.42 -5.86
CA ASN A 98 15.47 17.73 -5.25
C ASN A 98 15.70 17.74 -3.72
N GLY A 99 16.29 16.68 -3.17
CA GLY A 99 16.52 16.55 -1.72
C GLY A 99 15.28 16.16 -0.90
N ASP A 100 14.16 15.85 -1.56
CA ASP A 100 12.93 15.32 -0.97
C ASP A 100 12.74 13.84 -1.35
N GLU A 101 11.94 13.13 -0.56
CA GLU A 101 11.55 11.74 -0.81
C GLU A 101 10.07 11.51 -0.50
N ARG A 102 9.35 10.89 -1.45
CA ARG A 102 7.91 10.64 -1.35
C ARG A 102 7.58 9.19 -1.68
N VAL A 103 6.59 8.62 -1.02
CA VAL A 103 6.04 7.31 -1.41
C VAL A 103 5.24 7.51 -2.70
N ALA A 104 5.74 7.00 -3.82
CA ALA A 104 5.05 7.07 -5.10
C ALA A 104 4.01 5.95 -5.25
N PHE A 105 4.37 4.75 -4.83
CA PHE A 105 3.50 3.57 -4.89
C PHE A 105 3.66 2.74 -3.62
N ALA A 106 2.58 2.08 -3.19
CA ALA A 106 2.64 1.02 -2.19
C ALA A 106 2.12 -0.27 -2.81
N ARG A 107 2.78 -1.40 -2.59
CA ARG A 107 2.33 -2.69 -3.12
C ARG A 107 2.38 -3.84 -2.12
N ILE A 108 1.53 -4.84 -2.35
CA ILE A 108 1.63 -6.18 -1.76
C ILE A 108 2.13 -7.15 -2.84
N LEU A 109 3.19 -7.90 -2.53
CA LEU A 109 3.81 -8.88 -3.44
C LEU A 109 3.32 -10.30 -3.14
N PHE A 110 2.32 -10.80 -3.87
CA PHE A 110 1.74 -12.13 -3.57
C PHE A 110 2.53 -13.31 -4.16
N SER A 111 3.26 -13.08 -5.25
CA SER A 111 4.12 -14.10 -5.87
C SER A 111 5.25 -13.45 -6.67
N ALA A 112 6.30 -14.21 -6.97
CA ALA A 112 7.40 -13.74 -7.83
C ALA A 112 7.07 -13.78 -9.33
N ALA A 113 5.84 -14.15 -9.72
CA ALA A 113 5.45 -14.18 -11.12
C ALA A 113 5.48 -12.77 -11.74
N PRO A 114 5.89 -12.63 -13.01
CA PRO A 114 5.73 -11.39 -13.77
C PRO A 114 4.27 -10.98 -13.89
N VAL A 115 4.00 -9.69 -13.75
CA VAL A 115 2.71 -9.11 -14.11
C VAL A 115 2.62 -9.01 -15.63
N VAL A 116 1.52 -9.48 -16.20
CA VAL A 116 1.24 -9.39 -17.65
C VAL A 116 0.14 -8.38 -17.98
N SER A 117 -0.69 -8.03 -17.00
CA SER A 117 -1.74 -7.02 -17.14
C SER A 117 -2.14 -6.42 -15.80
N TRP A 118 -2.58 -5.17 -15.84
CA TRP A 118 -3.14 -4.44 -14.71
C TRP A 118 -4.63 -4.18 -14.91
N GLU A 119 -5.39 -4.23 -13.83
CA GLU A 119 -6.80 -3.83 -13.79
C GLU A 119 -7.10 -3.01 -12.53
N PRO A 120 -8.07 -2.08 -12.55
CA PRO A 120 -8.48 -1.40 -11.32
C PRO A 120 -8.99 -2.38 -10.26
N ALA A 121 -8.58 -2.20 -9.01
CA ALA A 121 -9.12 -2.93 -7.87
C ALA A 121 -10.51 -2.35 -7.52
N LEU A 122 -11.56 -3.14 -7.73
CA LEU A 122 -12.95 -2.70 -7.59
C LEU A 122 -13.54 -3.05 -6.24
N LEU A 123 -14.37 -2.17 -5.68
CA LEU A 123 -15.29 -2.44 -4.58
C LEU A 123 -16.63 -3.03 -5.10
N PRO A 124 -17.42 -3.70 -4.25
CA PRO A 124 -18.74 -4.19 -4.62
C PRO A 124 -19.62 -3.12 -5.28
N GLY A 125 -20.19 -3.44 -6.44
CA GLY A 125 -21.08 -2.54 -7.20
C GLY A 125 -20.37 -1.57 -8.15
N GLN A 126 -19.04 -1.43 -8.07
CA GLN A 126 -18.28 -0.67 -9.06
C GLN A 126 -18.16 -1.43 -10.38
N LYS A 127 -18.20 -0.70 -11.49
CA LYS A 127 -18.06 -1.29 -12.84
C LYS A 127 -16.59 -1.21 -13.28
N PRO A 128 -16.08 -2.16 -14.07
CA PRO A 128 -14.73 -2.05 -14.61
C PRO A 128 -14.53 -0.75 -15.39
N LEU A 129 -13.39 -0.10 -15.17
CA LEU A 129 -12.96 1.09 -15.92
C LEU A 129 -11.69 0.75 -16.71
N PRO A 130 -11.48 1.36 -17.89
CA PRO A 130 -10.19 1.32 -18.57
C PRO A 130 -9.08 1.86 -17.67
N LEU A 131 -7.89 1.26 -17.73
CA LEU A 131 -6.77 1.63 -16.86
C LEU A 131 -6.35 3.10 -17.00
N ARG A 132 -6.34 3.62 -18.25
CA ARG A 132 -6.03 5.03 -18.58
C ARG A 132 -7.29 5.89 -18.72
N SER A 133 -8.32 5.60 -17.93
CA SER A 133 -9.53 6.41 -17.90
C SER A 133 -9.27 7.77 -17.24
N LYS A 134 -9.98 8.82 -17.67
CA LYS A 134 -9.96 10.12 -17.00
C LYS A 134 -10.64 10.08 -15.63
N GLU A 135 -11.54 9.13 -15.45
CA GLU A 135 -12.21 8.82 -14.19
C GLU A 135 -11.57 7.57 -13.57
N TYR A 136 -11.41 7.57 -12.26
CA TYR A 136 -10.92 6.42 -11.50
C TYR A 136 -11.71 6.27 -10.19
N TYR A 137 -11.67 5.07 -9.62
CA TYR A 137 -12.11 4.85 -8.24
C TYR A 137 -10.90 4.97 -7.32
N GLY A 138 -10.95 5.91 -6.39
CA GLY A 138 -9.96 6.05 -5.34
C GLY A 138 -10.61 6.00 -3.96
N TYR A 139 -9.82 5.59 -2.97
CA TYR A 139 -10.22 5.75 -1.57
C TYR A 139 -9.72 7.12 -1.06
N PRO A 140 -10.54 7.83 -0.26
CA PRO A 140 -10.16 9.13 0.28
C PRO A 140 -9.12 8.99 1.39
N VAL A 141 -8.16 9.89 1.36
CA VAL A 141 -7.12 10.12 2.38
C VAL A 141 -7.23 11.55 2.88
N ASP A 142 -7.28 11.71 4.20
CA ASP A 142 -7.41 12.97 4.94
C ASP A 142 -6.39 13.08 6.10
N GLY A 143 -5.65 12.00 6.37
CA GLY A 143 -4.59 11.95 7.38
C GLY A 143 -3.18 11.87 6.79
N GLY A 144 -3.00 12.10 5.49
CA GLY A 144 -1.72 11.91 4.79
C GLY A 144 -1.16 10.48 4.90
N MET A 145 -2.03 9.51 5.16
CA MET A 145 -1.70 8.13 5.51
C MET A 145 -2.64 7.15 4.83
N ALA A 146 -2.09 6.01 4.41
CA ALA A 146 -2.85 4.89 3.91
C ALA A 146 -2.48 3.60 4.63
N LEU A 147 -3.43 2.67 4.62
CA LEU A 147 -3.35 1.36 5.22
C LEU A 147 -3.56 0.27 4.16
N PHE A 148 -2.81 -0.84 4.28
CA PHE A 148 -3.24 -2.14 3.75
C PHE A 148 -3.51 -3.11 4.90
N MET A 149 -4.65 -3.79 4.84
CA MET A 149 -5.02 -4.80 5.83
C MET A 149 -5.90 -5.90 5.22
N ASP A 150 -5.93 -7.06 5.86
CA ASP A 150 -6.97 -8.05 5.60
C ASP A 150 -8.32 -7.55 6.12
N ALA A 151 -9.41 -7.87 5.42
CA ALA A 151 -10.77 -7.46 5.80
C ALA A 151 -11.15 -7.92 7.21
N ALA A 152 -10.58 -9.02 7.70
CA ALA A 152 -10.79 -9.48 9.07
C ALA A 152 -10.27 -8.50 10.13
N SER A 153 -9.31 -7.64 9.78
CA SER A 153 -8.68 -6.66 10.67
C SER A 153 -9.45 -5.34 10.80
N VAL A 154 -10.44 -5.08 9.94
CA VAL A 154 -11.16 -3.79 9.90
C VAL A 154 -11.90 -3.50 11.21
N GLU A 155 -12.75 -4.43 11.64
CA GLU A 155 -13.56 -4.25 12.86
C GLU A 155 -12.68 -4.21 14.13
N PRO A 156 -11.67 -5.10 14.31
CA PRO A 156 -10.69 -4.96 15.38
C PRO A 156 -9.95 -3.61 15.39
N LEU A 157 -9.51 -3.12 14.23
CA LEU A 157 -8.81 -1.84 14.12
C LEU A 157 -9.72 -0.66 14.44
N ASN A 158 -10.94 -0.63 13.91
CA ASN A 158 -11.92 0.41 14.27
C ASN A 158 -12.18 0.46 15.77
N ARG A 159 -12.31 -0.70 16.43
CA ARG A 159 -12.49 -0.77 17.88
C ARG A 159 -11.26 -0.28 18.64
N TYR A 160 -10.07 -0.59 18.15
CA TYR A 160 -8.81 -0.14 18.75
C TYR A 160 -8.64 1.38 18.62
N LEU A 161 -8.90 1.95 17.43
CA LEU A 161 -8.79 3.39 17.17
C LEU A 161 -9.88 4.24 17.82
N ALA A 162 -10.95 3.63 18.34
CA ALA A 162 -11.94 4.33 19.14
C ALA A 162 -11.38 4.88 20.47
N ASP A 163 -10.24 4.37 20.94
CA ASP A 163 -9.46 4.97 22.02
C ASP A 163 -8.58 6.11 21.46
N PRO A 164 -8.75 7.37 21.89
CA PRO A 164 -7.95 8.49 21.42
C PRO A 164 -6.44 8.28 21.57
N ALA A 165 -5.98 7.63 22.64
CA ALA A 165 -4.55 7.38 22.84
C ALA A 165 -4.01 6.36 21.82
N ALA A 166 -4.83 5.37 21.45
CA ALA A 166 -4.48 4.39 20.42
C ALA A 166 -4.43 5.05 19.03
N SER A 167 -5.39 5.91 18.71
CA SER A 167 -5.40 6.71 17.48
C SER A 167 -4.18 7.62 17.39
N GLU A 168 -3.89 8.35 18.46
CA GLU A 168 -2.73 9.24 18.54
C GLU A 168 -1.41 8.48 18.39
N ASN A 169 -1.27 7.30 19.00
CA ASN A 169 -0.09 6.45 18.84
C ASN A 169 0.11 5.99 17.38
N LEU A 170 -0.95 5.63 16.68
CA LEU A 170 -0.87 5.26 15.26
C LEU A 170 -0.49 6.47 14.39
N MET A 171 -1.10 7.63 14.64
CA MET A 171 -0.93 8.82 13.81
C MET A 171 0.38 9.58 14.08
N ILE A 172 0.67 9.90 15.33
CA ILE A 172 1.78 10.79 15.74
C ILE A 172 3.06 9.99 16.03
N THR A 173 2.94 8.95 16.86
CA THR A 173 4.12 8.21 17.34
C THR A 173 4.72 7.32 16.24
N SER A 174 3.89 6.77 15.36
CA SER A 174 4.35 5.75 14.41
C SER A 174 4.98 6.31 13.13
N PHE A 175 4.62 7.53 12.70
CA PHE A 175 5.35 8.25 11.63
C PHE A 175 6.59 9.02 12.11
N ARG A 176 6.82 9.06 13.43
CA ARG A 176 7.95 9.76 14.04
C ARG A 176 8.06 11.21 13.55
N LEU A 177 7.01 12.01 13.77
CA LEU A 177 7.06 13.45 13.50
C LEU A 177 8.20 14.16 14.26
N ASP A 178 8.71 13.53 15.34
CA ASP A 178 9.81 14.05 16.18
C ASP A 178 11.15 13.28 16.03
N ALA A 179 11.33 12.41 15.03
CA ALA A 179 12.63 11.76 14.80
C ALA A 179 13.46 12.48 13.75
N GLU A 180 14.78 12.42 13.90
CA GLU A 180 15.75 12.90 12.90
C GLU A 180 15.60 12.22 11.52
N SER A 181 14.87 11.11 11.43
CA SER A 181 14.53 10.42 10.18
C SER A 181 13.15 9.74 10.30
N PRO A 182 12.07 10.39 9.81
CA PRO A 182 10.73 9.80 9.81
C PRO A 182 10.67 8.57 8.89
N SER A 183 9.90 7.55 9.29
CA SER A 183 9.74 6.32 8.50
C SER A 183 8.66 6.53 7.43
N PRO A 184 8.87 6.15 6.15
CA PRO A 184 7.85 6.29 5.12
C PRO A 184 6.65 5.34 5.33
N GLY A 185 6.83 4.32 6.15
CA GLY A 185 5.78 3.40 6.59
C GLY A 185 6.28 2.37 7.59
N PHE A 186 5.40 1.49 8.05
CA PHE A 186 5.68 0.43 9.02
C PHE A 186 4.58 -0.64 9.00
N LEU A 187 4.87 -1.81 9.59
CA LEU A 187 3.83 -2.74 10.02
C LEU A 187 3.49 -2.48 11.48
N TYR A 188 2.22 -2.26 11.76
CA TYR A 188 1.71 -2.02 13.11
C TYR A 188 0.94 -3.25 13.59
N ALA A 189 1.45 -3.90 14.63
CA ALA A 189 0.80 -5.01 15.28
C ALA A 189 -0.16 -4.51 16.36
N MET A 190 -1.38 -5.02 16.32
CA MET A 190 -2.44 -4.72 17.26
C MET A 190 -3.15 -6.03 17.59
N PRO A 191 -2.75 -6.75 18.64
CA PRO A 191 -3.20 -8.11 18.88
C PRO A 191 -4.74 -8.23 18.77
N PRO A 192 -5.27 -9.13 17.91
CA PRO A 192 -4.58 -10.21 17.20
C PRO A 192 -4.05 -9.87 15.79
N ASP A 193 -4.22 -8.66 15.31
CA ASP A 193 -4.05 -8.28 13.91
C ASP A 193 -2.78 -7.48 13.62
N THR A 194 -2.54 -7.23 12.33
CA THR A 194 -1.44 -6.39 11.85
C THR A 194 -1.90 -5.64 10.61
N VAL A 195 -1.54 -4.37 10.53
CA VAL A 195 -1.80 -3.53 9.36
C VAL A 195 -0.48 -2.96 8.84
N ALA A 196 -0.41 -2.75 7.53
CA ALA A 196 0.65 -1.94 6.94
C ALA A 196 0.16 -0.51 6.87
N ALA A 197 1.00 0.42 7.30
CA ALA A 197 0.72 1.84 7.36
C ALA A 197 1.85 2.59 6.65
N PHE A 198 1.52 3.58 5.83
CA PHE A 198 2.51 4.33 5.04
C PHE A 198 1.98 5.70 4.63
N SER A 199 2.89 6.64 4.36
CA SER A 199 2.55 7.99 3.90
C SER A 199 2.07 7.98 2.45
N THR A 200 1.26 8.97 2.07
CA THR A 200 0.56 9.02 0.78
C THR A 200 1.13 10.10 -0.14
N GLY A 201 2.37 9.95 -0.59
CA GLY A 201 2.98 10.87 -1.54
C GLY A 201 2.98 12.33 -1.06
N PHE A 202 2.16 13.18 -1.67
CA PHE A 202 2.02 14.60 -1.33
C PHE A 202 1.01 14.89 -0.20
N GLY A 203 0.36 13.87 0.37
CA GLY A 203 -0.55 13.99 1.51
C GLY A 203 -1.98 13.56 1.17
N ASP A 204 -2.95 14.38 1.51
CA ASP A 204 -4.38 14.08 1.34
C ASP A 204 -4.78 14.00 -0.13
N GLY A 205 -5.83 13.24 -0.42
CA GLY A 205 -6.27 13.03 -1.79
C GLY A 205 -7.21 11.84 -1.96
N SER A 206 -7.34 11.38 -3.21
CA SER A 206 -8.07 10.17 -3.56
C SER A 206 -7.17 9.30 -4.41
N TYR A 207 -6.90 8.08 -3.95
CA TYR A 207 -5.85 7.25 -4.54
C TYR A 207 -6.41 5.94 -5.07
N ALA A 208 -6.06 5.65 -6.33
CA ALA A 208 -6.51 4.46 -7.04
C ALA A 208 -5.65 3.26 -6.66
N THR A 209 -6.28 2.09 -6.64
CA THR A 209 -5.60 0.81 -6.40
C THR A 209 -5.81 -0.13 -7.58
N TYR A 210 -4.80 -0.92 -7.89
CA TYR A 210 -4.72 -1.78 -9.07
C TYR A 210 -4.29 -3.19 -8.70
N VAL A 211 -4.82 -4.16 -9.43
CA VAL A 211 -4.48 -5.58 -9.34
C VAL A 211 -3.57 -5.94 -10.50
N GLY A 212 -2.40 -6.47 -10.17
CA GLY A 212 -1.49 -7.05 -11.17
C GLY A 212 -1.78 -8.53 -11.32
N LEU A 213 -2.02 -8.97 -12.55
CA LEU A 213 -2.32 -10.37 -12.88
C LEU A 213 -1.13 -11.05 -13.55
N ASP A 214 -0.90 -12.33 -13.22
CA ASP A 214 0.07 -13.19 -13.89
C ASP A 214 -0.47 -13.77 -15.22
N ALA A 215 0.38 -14.51 -15.94
CA ALA A 215 0.02 -15.16 -17.21
C ALA A 215 -1.15 -16.17 -17.11
N GLN A 216 -1.52 -16.60 -15.89
CA GLN A 216 -2.67 -17.47 -15.62
C GLN A 216 -3.89 -16.67 -15.14
N ARG A 217 -3.85 -15.33 -15.23
CA ARG A 217 -4.86 -14.40 -14.72
C ARG A 217 -5.10 -14.49 -13.21
N ARG A 218 -4.07 -14.87 -12.44
CA ARG A 218 -4.14 -14.88 -10.97
C ARG A 218 -3.57 -13.59 -10.41
N PRO A 219 -4.16 -13.00 -9.35
CA PRO A 219 -3.62 -11.81 -8.73
C PRO A 219 -2.25 -12.09 -8.08
N CYS A 220 -1.23 -11.40 -8.56
CA CYS A 220 0.14 -11.48 -8.04
C CYS A 220 0.64 -10.16 -7.44
N ARG A 221 -0.07 -9.05 -7.66
CA ARG A 221 0.16 -7.75 -7.01
C ARG A 221 -1.14 -7.09 -6.59
N LEU A 222 -1.07 -6.29 -5.54
CA LEU A 222 -1.99 -5.18 -5.27
C LEU A 222 -1.12 -3.93 -5.17
N LEU A 223 -1.47 -2.83 -5.83
CA LEU A 223 -0.68 -1.60 -5.85
C LEU A 223 -1.57 -0.37 -5.75
N THR A 224 -1.26 0.54 -4.85
CA THR A 224 -1.85 1.88 -4.81
C THR A 224 -0.90 2.90 -5.41
N ASP A 225 -1.44 3.79 -6.22
CA ASP A 225 -0.75 4.94 -6.83
C ASP A 225 -1.08 6.22 -6.08
N PHE A 226 -0.04 6.89 -5.54
CA PHE A 226 -0.14 8.17 -4.84
C PHE A 226 0.05 9.38 -5.75
N GLN A 227 0.04 9.19 -7.07
CA GLN A 227 0.07 10.24 -8.08
C GLN A 227 1.33 11.13 -7.99
N VAL A 228 2.42 10.58 -7.45
CA VAL A 228 3.73 11.25 -7.45
C VAL A 228 4.39 11.15 -8.83
N ILE A 229 4.11 10.07 -9.56
CA ILE A 229 4.65 9.79 -10.89
C ILE A 229 3.51 9.65 -11.91
N SER A 230 3.61 10.36 -13.03
CA SER A 230 2.64 10.32 -14.13
C SER A 230 2.87 9.11 -15.07
N TRP A 231 1.81 8.58 -15.67
CA TRP A 231 1.84 7.41 -16.58
C TRP A 231 0.65 7.29 -17.54
#